data_AF-A0A239RCH9-F1
#
_entry.id   AF-A0A239RCH9-F1
#
_cell.length_a   1.000
_cell.length_b   1.000
_cell.length_c   1.000
_cell.angle_alpha   90.00
_cell.angle_beta   90.00
_cell.angle_gamma   90.00
#
_symmetry.space_group_name_H-M   'P 1'
#
loop_
_entity.id
_entity.type
_entity.pdbx_description
1 polymer ?
#
loop_
_entity_poly.entity_id
_entity_poly.type
_entity_poly.pdbx_seq_one_letter_code
_entity_poly.pdbx_strand_id
1 'polypeptide(L)'
;MMGIMDKIKEKKWFKHLQTINEHKFEVGRNCFRCGLYKQGLLHDLSKYSPSEFLVGAKYYQGTRSPNDAEREDKGYTSSWLHHKGRNKHHLEYWLDYDLVKRDGSMVGMKMPDNYIVEMFCDRVAASKIYHKNDYTDRTALDYFLNGKSKGAMHPYVRKKINLLLNMLAEEGEEKTFRYAKRYMKEYKKYLKRQEYKKKLKKKLEKKYNDKAVRSLNKKYVRRIKRDRMGTRVSACLESIFNEIKNLRLK
;
A
#
# COMPACT_ATOMS: atom_id res chain seq x y z
N MET A 1 24.08 -12.84 -40.13
CA MET A 1 22.63 -12.65 -40.29
C MET A 1 21.98 -12.85 -38.93
N MET A 2 21.34 -11.84 -38.35
CA MET A 2 20.71 -11.98 -37.02
C MET A 2 19.59 -13.02 -37.07
N GLY A 3 19.57 -13.93 -36.10
CA GLY A 3 18.55 -14.97 -36.01
C GLY A 3 17.16 -14.39 -35.75
N ILE A 4 16.11 -15.15 -36.04
CA ILE A 4 14.71 -14.73 -35.78
C ILE A 4 14.52 -14.32 -34.32
N MET A 5 15.15 -15.04 -33.38
CA MET A 5 15.09 -14.73 -31.95
C MET A 5 15.76 -13.40 -31.59
N ASP A 6 16.84 -13.03 -32.28
CA ASP A 6 17.52 -11.75 -32.03
C ASP A 6 16.65 -10.59 -32.50
N LYS A 7 15.98 -10.74 -33.65
CA LYS A 7 15.03 -9.74 -34.16
C LYS A 7 13.83 -9.54 -33.23
N ILE A 8 13.39 -10.58 -32.54
CA ILE A 8 12.31 -10.48 -31.54
C ILE A 8 12.80 -9.73 -30.30
N LYS A 9 14.00 -10.06 -29.79
CA LYS A 9 14.60 -9.41 -28.61
C LYS A 9 14.78 -7.90 -28.77
N GLU A 10 14.92 -7.42 -30.00
CA GLU A 10 15.04 -5.99 -30.29
C GLU A 10 13.71 -5.22 -30.24
N LYS A 11 12.57 -5.90 -30.35
CA LYS A 11 11.27 -5.23 -30.39
C LYS A 11 10.92 -4.58 -29.05
N LYS A 12 10.37 -3.36 -29.12
CA LYS A 12 9.93 -2.60 -27.96
C LYS A 12 8.95 -3.36 -27.06
N TRP A 13 7.98 -4.07 -27.65
CA TRP A 13 7.01 -4.86 -26.90
C TRP A 13 7.67 -5.99 -26.11
N PHE A 14 8.71 -6.63 -26.66
CA PHE A 14 9.42 -7.72 -26.02
C PHE A 14 10.25 -7.21 -24.84
N LYS A 15 11.00 -6.12 -25.06
CA LYS A 15 11.77 -5.46 -24.00
C LYS A 15 10.84 -4.94 -22.89
N HIS A 16 9.69 -4.36 -23.24
CA HIS A 16 8.69 -3.93 -22.27
C HIS A 16 8.14 -5.11 -21.45
N LEU A 17 7.79 -6.22 -22.11
CA LEU A 17 7.35 -7.45 -21.45
C LEU A 17 8.39 -7.98 -20.48
N GLN A 18 9.66 -7.99 -20.89
CA GLN A 18 10.77 -8.38 -20.03
C GLN A 18 10.86 -7.48 -18.79
N THR A 19 10.83 -6.16 -18.95
CA THR A 19 10.87 -5.22 -17.83
C THR A 19 9.72 -5.41 -16.85
N ILE A 20 8.47 -5.56 -17.32
CA ILE A 20 7.33 -5.74 -16.41
C ILE A 20 7.38 -7.11 -15.69
N ASN A 21 7.92 -8.14 -16.34
CA ASN A 21 8.10 -9.45 -15.73
C ASN A 21 9.19 -9.44 -14.66
N GLU A 22 10.34 -8.82 -14.95
CA GLU A 22 11.43 -8.62 -13.99
C GLU A 22 10.94 -7.83 -12.76
N HIS A 23 10.18 -6.75 -12.99
CA HIS A 23 9.55 -5.97 -11.92
C HIS A 23 8.62 -6.81 -11.07
N LYS A 24 7.66 -7.49 -11.71
CA LYS A 24 6.71 -8.33 -11.00
C LYS A 24 7.41 -9.43 -10.18
N PHE A 25 8.49 -10.01 -10.71
CA PHE A 25 9.24 -11.04 -10.03
C PHE A 25 9.96 -10.50 -8.79
N GLU A 26 10.66 -9.37 -8.90
CA GLU A 26 11.36 -8.76 -7.76
C GLU A 26 10.37 -8.24 -6.70
N VAL A 27 9.23 -7.67 -7.10
CA VAL A 27 8.14 -7.32 -6.16
C VAL A 27 7.59 -8.56 -5.50
N GLY A 28 7.43 -9.66 -6.23
CA GLY A 28 7.03 -10.96 -5.70
C GLY A 28 7.98 -11.44 -4.60
N ARG A 29 9.28 -11.46 -4.90
CA ARG A 29 10.34 -11.82 -3.94
C ARG A 29 10.29 -10.96 -2.68
N ASN A 30 10.21 -9.65 -2.85
CA ASN A 30 10.13 -8.69 -1.74
C ASN A 30 8.85 -8.86 -0.90
N CYS A 31 7.70 -9.02 -1.56
CA CYS A 31 6.44 -9.32 -0.88
C CYS A 31 6.51 -10.63 -0.09
N PHE A 32 7.18 -11.67 -0.62
CA PHE A 32 7.29 -12.97 0.04
C PHE A 32 8.17 -12.87 1.30
N ARG A 33 9.24 -12.07 1.27
CA ARG A 33 10.03 -11.74 2.47
C ARG A 33 9.16 -11.11 3.57
N CYS A 34 8.20 -10.27 3.19
CA CYS A 34 7.22 -9.64 4.09
C CYS A 34 6.02 -10.56 4.48
N GLY A 35 5.90 -11.77 3.92
CA GLY A 35 4.76 -12.65 4.12
C GLY A 35 3.48 -12.22 3.38
N LEU A 36 3.60 -11.42 2.33
CA LEU A 36 2.52 -10.90 1.46
C LEU A 36 2.38 -11.73 0.16
N TYR A 37 2.20 -13.05 0.29
CA TYR A 37 2.17 -13.95 -0.87
C TYR A 37 1.12 -13.59 -1.92
N LYS A 38 -0.11 -13.29 -1.50
CA LYS A 38 -1.19 -12.91 -2.42
C LYS A 38 -0.86 -11.64 -3.19
N GLN A 39 -0.31 -10.63 -2.53
CA GLN A 39 0.10 -9.37 -3.17
C GLN A 39 1.22 -9.61 -4.17
N GLY A 40 2.28 -10.34 -3.79
CA GLY A 40 3.36 -10.63 -4.73
C GLY A 40 2.90 -11.39 -5.99
N LEU A 41 1.96 -12.32 -5.84
CA LEU A 41 1.39 -13.05 -6.98
C LEU A 41 0.50 -12.18 -7.87
N LEU A 42 -0.31 -11.31 -7.27
CA LEU A 42 -1.29 -10.49 -7.99
C LEU A 42 -0.81 -9.08 -8.35
N HIS A 43 0.41 -8.73 -7.95
CA HIS A 43 0.99 -7.42 -8.18
C HIS A 43 0.98 -7.10 -9.68
N ASP A 44 0.42 -5.94 -10.01
CA ASP A 44 0.45 -5.33 -11.34
C ASP A 44 -0.04 -6.21 -12.50
N LEU A 45 -0.96 -7.15 -12.23
CA LEU A 45 -1.55 -7.97 -13.30
C LEU A 45 -2.30 -7.12 -14.36
N SER A 46 -2.68 -5.88 -14.03
CA SER A 46 -3.27 -4.98 -15.02
C SER A 46 -2.29 -4.55 -16.12
N LYS A 47 -0.97 -4.62 -15.90
CA LYS A 47 0.08 -4.30 -16.90
C LYS A 47 0.00 -5.16 -18.15
N TYR A 48 -0.57 -6.37 -18.04
CA TYR A 48 -0.74 -7.31 -19.14
C TYR A 48 -2.03 -7.07 -19.94
N SER A 49 -2.90 -6.17 -19.50
CA SER A 49 -4.09 -5.79 -20.25
C SER A 49 -3.73 -4.99 -21.51
N PRO A 50 -4.51 -5.06 -22.60
CA PRO A 50 -4.26 -4.26 -23.80
C PRO A 50 -4.15 -2.75 -23.53
N SER A 51 -4.96 -2.24 -22.60
CA SER A 51 -4.99 -0.83 -22.19
C SER A 51 -3.67 -0.32 -21.60
N GLU A 52 -2.85 -1.21 -21.04
CA GLU A 52 -1.54 -0.87 -20.46
C GLU A 52 -0.39 -1.38 -21.33
N PHE A 53 -0.43 -2.66 -21.74
CA PHE A 53 0.67 -3.32 -22.42
C PHE A 53 0.96 -2.70 -23.80
N LEU A 54 -0.07 -2.43 -24.60
CA LEU A 54 0.12 -1.89 -25.96
C LEU A 54 0.68 -0.47 -25.92
N VAL A 55 0.20 0.34 -24.98
CA VAL A 55 0.69 1.69 -24.72
C VAL A 55 2.14 1.62 -24.22
N GLY A 56 2.41 0.77 -23.22
CA GLY A 56 3.75 0.57 -22.68
C GLY A 56 4.75 0.11 -23.75
N ALA A 57 4.35 -0.80 -24.64
CA ALA A 57 5.15 -1.25 -25.78
C ALA A 57 5.41 -0.11 -26.79
N LYS A 58 4.42 0.73 -27.08
CA LYS A 58 4.56 1.87 -28.00
C LYS A 58 5.60 2.88 -27.47
N TYR A 59 5.46 3.26 -26.20
CA TYR A 59 6.27 4.31 -25.55
C TYR A 59 7.54 3.78 -24.86
N TYR A 60 7.89 2.49 -25.04
CA TYR A 60 9.09 1.92 -24.42
C TYR A 60 10.37 2.60 -24.93
N GLN A 61 11.19 3.04 -23.97
CA GLN A 61 12.50 3.69 -24.19
C GLN A 61 13.64 2.96 -23.46
N GLY A 62 13.34 2.20 -22.40
CA GLY A 62 14.31 1.42 -21.62
C GLY A 62 15.04 2.18 -20.52
N THR A 63 14.94 3.51 -20.47
CA THR A 63 15.60 4.37 -19.46
C THR A 63 14.65 4.96 -18.42
N ARG A 64 13.34 4.96 -18.71
CA ARG A 64 12.29 5.49 -17.82
C ARG A 64 10.95 4.80 -18.07
N SER A 65 9.95 5.16 -17.26
CA SER A 65 8.59 4.65 -17.42
C SER A 65 7.99 5.06 -18.78
N PRO A 66 7.43 4.11 -19.56
CA PRO A 66 6.69 4.45 -20.78
C PRO A 66 5.54 5.43 -20.55
N ASN A 67 5.00 5.48 -19.32
CA ASN A 67 3.94 6.41 -18.95
C ASN A 67 4.43 7.87 -18.98
N ASP A 68 5.70 8.16 -18.67
CA ASP A 68 6.19 9.53 -18.70
C ASP A 68 6.29 10.05 -20.14
N ALA A 69 6.71 9.18 -21.06
CA ALA A 69 6.70 9.48 -22.49
C ALA A 69 5.28 9.65 -23.06
N GLU A 70 4.30 8.84 -22.63
CA GLU A 70 2.90 9.07 -23.00
C GLU A 70 2.38 10.40 -22.47
N ARG A 71 2.77 10.78 -21.24
CA ARG A 71 2.37 12.04 -20.62
C ARG A 71 2.85 13.24 -21.42
N GLU A 72 4.07 13.19 -21.92
CA GLU A 72 4.66 14.25 -22.74
C GLU A 72 4.00 14.35 -24.12
N ASP A 73 3.67 13.20 -24.73
CA ASP A 73 3.03 13.14 -26.05
C ASP A 73 1.56 13.61 -26.02
N LYS A 74 0.78 13.18 -25.01
CA LYS A 74 -0.68 13.41 -24.98
C LYS A 74 -1.14 14.44 -23.95
N GLY A 75 -0.27 14.85 -23.03
CA GLY A 75 -0.64 15.62 -21.84
C GLY A 75 -1.27 14.79 -20.71
N TYR A 76 -1.49 13.48 -20.92
CA TYR A 76 -2.01 12.55 -19.92
C TYR A 76 -1.53 11.12 -20.19
N THR A 77 -1.79 10.23 -19.24
CA THR A 77 -1.28 8.85 -19.26
C THR A 77 -2.42 7.85 -19.17
N SER A 78 -2.90 7.34 -20.31
CA SER A 78 -4.03 6.41 -20.35
C SER A 78 -3.74 5.10 -19.63
N SER A 79 -2.54 4.55 -19.82
CA SER A 79 -2.07 3.34 -19.15
C SER A 79 -1.99 3.54 -17.63
N TRP A 80 -1.41 4.65 -17.17
CA TRP A 80 -1.29 4.94 -15.74
C TRP A 80 -2.64 5.18 -15.07
N LEU A 81 -3.59 5.85 -15.74
CA LEU A 81 -4.94 6.05 -15.22
C LEU A 81 -5.65 4.71 -15.00
N HIS A 82 -5.53 3.79 -15.97
CA HIS A 82 -6.06 2.43 -15.86
C HIS A 82 -5.39 1.62 -14.73
N HIS A 83 -4.06 1.74 -14.64
CA HIS A 83 -3.19 1.03 -13.72
C HIS A 83 -3.41 1.42 -12.25
N LYS A 84 -3.29 2.72 -11.96
CA LYS A 84 -3.46 3.25 -10.60
C LYS A 84 -4.88 3.01 -10.07
N GLY A 85 -5.88 2.87 -10.95
CA GLY A 85 -7.26 2.55 -10.60
C GLY A 85 -7.53 1.05 -10.33
N ARG A 86 -6.55 0.16 -10.57
CA ARG A 86 -6.69 -1.29 -10.35
C ARG A 86 -5.72 -1.84 -9.32
N ASN A 87 -4.56 -1.19 -9.13
CA ASN A 87 -3.54 -1.64 -8.20
C ASN A 87 -3.55 -0.78 -6.92
N LYS A 88 -4.00 -1.40 -5.84
CA LYS A 88 -4.24 -0.75 -4.54
C LYS A 88 -2.99 -0.30 -3.79
N HIS A 89 -1.80 -0.66 -4.24
CA HIS A 89 -0.57 -0.16 -3.63
C HIS A 89 -0.19 1.25 -4.15
N HIS A 90 -0.80 1.73 -5.23
CA HIS A 90 -0.65 3.13 -5.63
C HIS A 90 -1.48 4.05 -4.75
N LEU A 91 -0.91 5.20 -4.43
CA LEU A 91 -1.52 6.22 -3.56
C LEU A 91 -2.76 6.83 -4.22
N GLU A 92 -2.69 6.99 -5.54
CA GLU A 92 -3.74 7.57 -6.38
C GLU A 92 -5.00 6.71 -6.42
N TYR A 93 -4.91 5.42 -6.09
CA TYR A 93 -6.08 4.56 -5.89
C TYR A 93 -6.94 5.06 -4.71
N TRP A 94 -6.29 5.68 -3.72
CA TRP A 94 -6.89 6.09 -2.45
C TRP A 94 -7.13 7.59 -2.38
N LEU A 95 -7.31 8.27 -3.52
CA LEU A 95 -7.78 9.65 -3.53
C LEU A 95 -9.31 9.66 -3.54
N ASP A 96 -9.90 10.45 -2.65
CA ASP A 96 -11.36 10.64 -2.56
C ASP A 96 -11.65 12.09 -2.17
N TYR A 97 -12.93 12.48 -2.21
CA TYR A 97 -13.36 13.83 -1.86
C TYR A 97 -13.10 14.16 -0.39
N ASP A 98 -12.67 15.39 -0.14
CA ASP A 98 -12.49 15.93 1.19
C ASP A 98 -13.86 16.18 1.86
N LEU A 99 -14.23 15.29 2.77
CA LEU A 99 -15.50 15.39 3.53
C LEU A 99 -15.51 16.53 4.57
N VAL A 100 -14.34 17.06 4.93
CA VAL A 100 -14.18 18.16 5.89
C VAL A 100 -14.35 19.50 5.20
N LYS A 101 -13.62 19.71 4.09
CA LYS A 101 -13.67 20.98 3.35
C LYS A 101 -14.93 21.14 2.50
N ARG A 102 -15.45 20.05 1.93
CA ARG A 102 -16.65 20.02 1.07
C ARG A 102 -16.61 21.02 -0.10
N ASP A 103 -15.42 21.37 -0.57
CA ASP A 103 -15.15 22.30 -1.67
C ASP A 103 -14.86 21.59 -3.01
N GLY A 104 -15.11 20.27 -3.07
CA GLY A 104 -14.77 19.44 -4.22
C GLY A 104 -13.29 19.05 -4.30
N SER A 105 -12.45 19.45 -3.34
CA SER A 105 -11.05 19.02 -3.30
C SER A 105 -10.93 17.51 -3.05
N MET A 106 -9.86 16.91 -3.59
CA MET A 106 -9.52 15.51 -3.37
C MET A 106 -8.34 15.39 -2.40
N VAL A 107 -8.43 14.43 -1.48
CA VAL A 107 -7.40 14.15 -0.49
C VAL A 107 -7.10 12.65 -0.39
N GLY A 108 -5.90 12.32 0.06
CA GLY A 108 -5.50 10.92 0.27
C GLY A 108 -6.20 10.30 1.46
N MET A 109 -6.75 9.11 1.26
CA MET A 109 -7.39 8.27 2.26
C MET A 109 -6.40 7.36 2.96
N LYS A 110 -6.77 6.90 4.16
CA LYS A 110 -5.98 5.93 4.91
C LYS A 110 -5.92 4.59 4.16
N MET A 111 -4.71 4.14 3.83
CA MET A 111 -4.50 2.83 3.21
C MET A 111 -4.41 1.71 4.26
N PRO A 112 -4.92 0.50 3.94
CA PRO A 112 -4.58 -0.71 4.67
C PRO A 112 -3.08 -1.00 4.60
N ASP A 113 -2.50 -1.42 5.74
CA ASP A 113 -1.05 -1.59 5.90
C ASP A 113 -0.42 -2.56 4.91
N ASN A 114 -1.17 -3.59 4.50
CA ASN A 114 -0.69 -4.55 3.52
C ASN A 114 -0.42 -3.93 2.15
N TYR A 115 -1.13 -2.86 1.77
CA TYR A 115 -0.88 -2.12 0.53
C TYR A 115 0.23 -1.07 0.69
N ILE A 116 0.46 -0.58 1.91
CA ILE A 116 1.61 0.29 2.20
C ILE A 116 2.91 -0.51 2.11
N VAL A 117 2.93 -1.74 2.63
CA VAL A 117 4.10 -2.62 2.53
C VAL A 117 4.29 -3.13 1.11
N GLU A 118 3.21 -3.40 0.36
CA GLU A 118 3.31 -3.69 -1.08
C GLU A 118 3.91 -2.50 -1.85
N MET A 119 3.49 -1.27 -1.55
CA MET A 119 4.07 -0.05 -2.14
C MET A 119 5.56 0.10 -1.82
N PHE A 120 5.99 -0.27 -0.62
CA PHE A 120 7.40 -0.32 -0.27
C PHE A 120 8.15 -1.33 -1.16
N CYS A 121 7.65 -2.58 -1.27
CA CYS A 121 8.25 -3.60 -2.12
C CYS A 121 8.33 -3.18 -3.60
N ASP A 122 7.27 -2.56 -4.10
CA ASP A 122 7.17 -2.00 -5.46
C ASP A 122 8.27 -0.98 -5.73
N ARG A 123 8.43 0.01 -4.83
CA ARG A 123 9.45 1.06 -4.98
C ARG A 123 10.87 0.52 -4.94
N VAL A 124 11.14 -0.44 -4.06
CA VAL A 124 12.45 -1.11 -3.99
C VAL A 124 12.76 -1.84 -5.30
N ALA A 125 11.80 -2.62 -5.80
CA ALA A 125 11.96 -3.36 -7.06
C ALA A 125 12.16 -2.42 -8.26
N ALA A 126 11.31 -1.39 -8.40
CA ALA A 126 11.44 -0.40 -9.46
C ALA A 126 12.81 0.30 -9.41
N SER A 127 13.27 0.67 -8.21
CA SER A 127 14.58 1.31 -8.03
C SER A 127 15.72 0.41 -8.51
N LYS A 128 15.70 -0.89 -8.16
CA LYS A 128 16.70 -1.85 -8.63
C LYS A 128 16.71 -1.99 -10.15
N ILE A 129 15.54 -2.06 -10.77
CA ILE A 129 15.40 -2.30 -12.22
C ILE A 129 15.87 -1.11 -13.03
N TYR A 130 15.50 0.10 -12.61
CA TYR A 130 15.86 1.31 -13.35
C TYR A 130 17.29 1.79 -13.07
N HIS A 131 17.81 1.62 -11.85
CA HIS A 131 19.16 2.08 -11.50
C HIS A 131 20.25 1.01 -11.65
N LYS A 132 19.91 -0.28 -11.67
CA LYS A 132 20.84 -1.39 -11.89
C LYS A 132 22.09 -1.29 -11.00
N ASN A 133 23.26 -1.04 -11.60
CA ASN A 133 24.54 -0.92 -10.89
C ASN A 133 24.63 0.35 -10.02
N ASP A 134 23.81 1.36 -10.30
CA ASP A 134 23.73 2.60 -9.53
C ASP A 134 22.74 2.50 -8.36
N TYR A 135 22.12 1.33 -8.16
CA TYR A 135 21.20 1.10 -7.07
C TYR A 135 21.93 1.10 -5.72
N THR A 136 21.38 1.85 -4.77
CA THR A 136 21.71 1.74 -3.35
C THR A 136 20.42 1.59 -2.56
N ASP A 137 20.52 1.12 -1.32
CA ASP A 137 19.35 1.00 -0.43
C ASP A 137 18.67 2.37 -0.18
N ARG A 138 19.38 3.49 -0.43
CA ARG A 138 18.83 4.84 -0.38
C ARG A 138 18.03 5.24 -1.63
N THR A 139 18.27 4.64 -2.79
CA THR A 139 17.65 5.05 -4.07
C THR A 139 16.12 5.11 -4.00
N ALA A 140 15.48 4.14 -3.33
CA ALA A 140 14.02 4.12 -3.18
C ALA A 140 13.49 5.26 -2.29
N LEU A 141 14.26 5.66 -1.27
CA LEU A 141 13.96 6.81 -0.43
C LEU A 141 14.10 8.11 -1.24
N ASP A 142 15.19 8.27 -1.98
CA ASP A 142 15.42 9.49 -2.78
C ASP A 142 14.35 9.65 -3.88
N TYR A 143 13.97 8.56 -4.55
CA TYR A 143 12.84 8.58 -5.49
C TYR A 143 11.53 8.98 -4.82
N PHE A 144 11.24 8.43 -3.63
CA PHE A 144 10.09 8.87 -2.85
C PHE A 144 10.20 10.35 -2.49
N LEU A 145 11.39 10.82 -2.10
CA LEU A 145 11.66 12.19 -1.69
C LEU A 145 11.56 13.21 -2.85
N ASN A 146 11.81 12.80 -4.07
CA ASN A 146 11.68 13.67 -5.24
C ASN A 146 10.28 13.59 -5.89
N GLY A 147 9.44 12.65 -5.45
CA GLY A 147 8.12 12.40 -6.02
C GLY A 147 7.09 13.51 -5.72
N LYS A 148 6.32 13.89 -6.76
CA LYS A 148 5.23 14.89 -6.67
C LYS A 148 4.01 14.42 -5.87
N SER A 149 3.78 13.10 -5.77
CA SER A 149 2.58 12.52 -5.15
C SER A 149 2.57 12.59 -3.61
N LYS A 150 3.66 13.03 -2.98
CA LYS A 150 3.69 13.17 -1.51
C LYS A 150 2.59 14.07 -0.98
N GLY A 151 2.33 15.21 -1.64
CA GLY A 151 1.41 16.24 -1.17
C GLY A 151 -0.01 15.72 -0.94
N ALA A 152 -0.44 14.76 -1.77
CA ALA A 152 -1.77 14.16 -1.72
C ALA A 152 -1.87 12.92 -0.82
N MET A 153 -0.82 12.56 -0.09
CA MET A 153 -0.79 11.34 0.73
C MET A 153 -1.38 11.55 2.13
N HIS A 154 -2.22 10.62 2.56
CA HIS A 154 -2.72 10.59 3.94
C HIS A 154 -1.55 10.53 4.96
N PRO A 155 -1.57 11.34 6.04
CA PRO A 155 -0.45 11.42 7.00
C PRO A 155 -0.01 10.07 7.59
N TYR A 156 -0.97 9.20 7.91
CA TYR A 156 -0.70 7.82 8.36
C TYR A 156 0.15 7.02 7.35
N VAL A 157 -0.19 7.09 6.07
CA VAL A 157 0.52 6.38 4.99
C VAL A 157 1.92 6.95 4.86
N ARG A 158 2.05 8.28 4.86
CA ARG A 158 3.34 8.98 4.76
C ARG A 158 4.29 8.57 5.86
N LYS A 159 3.80 8.51 7.11
CA LYS A 159 4.61 8.07 8.25
C LYS A 159 5.12 6.64 8.08
N LYS A 160 4.27 5.73 7.60
CA LYS A 160 4.60 4.31 7.45
C LYS A 160 5.58 4.05 6.29
N ILE A 161 5.35 4.67 5.13
CA ILE A 161 6.27 4.51 4.00
C ILE A 161 7.62 5.17 4.28
N ASN A 162 7.64 6.34 4.92
CA ASN A 162 8.89 6.97 5.36
C ASN A 162 9.66 6.08 6.33
N LEU A 163 8.99 5.48 7.31
CA LEU A 163 9.66 4.57 8.25
C LEU A 163 10.37 3.43 7.51
N LEU A 164 9.69 2.75 6.58
CA LEU A 164 10.27 1.63 5.84
C LEU A 164 11.40 2.06 4.91
N LEU A 165 11.26 3.20 4.22
CA LEU A 165 12.28 3.68 3.29
C LEU A 165 13.52 4.26 4.00
N ASN A 166 13.35 4.94 5.14
CA ASN A 166 14.49 5.36 5.95
C ASN A 166 15.20 4.15 6.58
N MET A 167 14.45 3.19 7.12
CA MET A 167 15.03 1.95 7.63
C MET A 167 15.80 1.19 6.53
N LEU A 168 15.28 1.17 5.30
CA LEU A 168 16.02 0.61 4.16
C LEU A 168 17.34 1.36 3.95
N ALA A 169 17.29 2.69 3.84
CA ALA A 169 18.47 3.52 3.58
C ALA A 169 19.54 3.44 4.68
N GLU A 170 19.13 3.28 5.94
CA GLU A 170 20.01 3.32 7.12
C GLU A 170 20.45 1.94 7.59
N GLU A 171 19.57 0.95 7.53
CA GLU A 171 19.75 -0.38 8.12
C GLU A 171 19.84 -1.51 7.08
N GLY A 172 19.56 -1.21 5.82
CA GLY A 172 19.62 -2.12 4.69
C GLY A 172 18.44 -3.09 4.59
N GLU A 173 18.42 -3.86 3.50
CA GLU A 173 17.31 -4.74 3.18
C GLU A 173 17.01 -5.79 4.25
N GLU A 174 18.02 -6.51 4.74
CA GLU A 174 17.79 -7.66 5.63
C GLU A 174 17.07 -7.28 6.93
N LYS A 175 17.48 -6.16 7.55
CA LYS A 175 16.81 -5.64 8.75
C LYS A 175 15.42 -5.12 8.42
N THR A 176 15.28 -4.37 7.33
CA THR A 176 14.01 -3.76 6.92
C THR A 176 12.94 -4.79 6.57
N PHE A 177 13.28 -5.80 5.76
CA PHE A 177 12.35 -6.86 5.38
C PHE A 177 11.98 -7.77 6.57
N ARG A 178 12.91 -8.01 7.50
CA ARG A 178 12.61 -8.71 8.76
C ARG A 178 11.64 -7.92 9.61
N TYR A 179 11.82 -6.60 9.74
CA TYR A 179 10.88 -5.71 10.42
C TYR A 179 9.50 -5.76 9.74
N ALA A 180 9.44 -5.59 8.42
CA ALA A 180 8.20 -5.61 7.64
C ALA A 180 7.45 -6.95 7.79
N LYS A 181 8.16 -8.09 7.81
CA LYS A 181 7.56 -9.41 8.06
C LYS A 181 6.91 -9.51 9.44
N ARG A 182 7.61 -9.06 10.48
CA ARG A 182 7.07 -9.02 11.87
C ARG A 182 5.86 -8.09 11.94
N TYR A 183 5.96 -6.91 11.34
CA TYR A 183 4.88 -5.95 11.24
C TYR A 183 3.63 -6.56 10.60
N MET A 184 3.79 -7.22 9.45
CA MET A 184 2.67 -7.85 8.74
C MET A 184 2.06 -9.02 9.50
N LYS A 185 2.84 -9.77 10.29
CA LYS A 185 2.34 -10.82 11.18
C LYS A 185 1.41 -10.25 12.25
N GLU A 186 1.80 -9.14 12.89
CA GLU A 186 0.96 -8.48 13.90
C GLU A 186 -0.27 -7.82 13.28
N TYR A 187 -0.15 -7.20 12.11
CA TYR A 187 -1.28 -6.64 11.38
C TYR A 187 -2.34 -7.72 11.03
N LYS A 188 -1.91 -8.90 10.57
CA LYS A 188 -2.83 -10.04 10.32
C LYS A 188 -3.54 -10.49 11.59
N LYS A 189 -2.85 -10.55 12.74
CA LYS A 189 -3.49 -10.86 14.03
C LYS A 189 -4.51 -9.78 14.42
N TYR A 190 -4.18 -8.50 14.22
CA TYR A 190 -5.08 -7.39 14.47
C TYR A 190 -6.36 -7.52 13.63
N LEU A 191 -6.24 -7.77 12.33
CA LEU A 191 -7.40 -7.96 11.44
C LEU A 191 -8.31 -9.10 11.92
N LYS A 192 -7.73 -10.27 12.29
CA LYS A 192 -8.49 -11.39 12.84
C LYS A 192 -9.26 -11.01 14.12
N ARG A 193 -8.64 -10.24 15.02
CA ARG A 193 -9.31 -9.75 16.24
C ARG A 193 -10.46 -8.79 15.92
N GLN A 194 -10.29 -7.89 14.95
CA GLN A 194 -11.36 -6.98 14.52
C GLN A 194 -12.55 -7.73 13.91
N GLU A 195 -12.27 -8.72 13.07
CA GLU A 195 -13.29 -9.56 12.47
C GLU A 195 -14.08 -10.35 13.53
N TYR A 196 -13.37 -10.97 14.47
CA TYR A 196 -13.99 -11.66 15.61
C TYR A 196 -14.87 -10.72 16.43
N LYS A 197 -14.38 -9.51 16.77
CA LYS A 197 -15.15 -8.49 17.50
C LYS A 197 -16.42 -8.09 16.76
N LYS A 198 -16.36 -7.93 15.43
CA LYS A 198 -17.52 -7.61 14.58
C LYS A 198 -18.55 -8.75 14.59
N LYS A 199 -18.09 -10.01 14.45
CA LYS A 199 -18.95 -11.21 14.52
C LYS A 199 -19.62 -11.34 15.89
N LEU A 200 -18.88 -11.14 16.98
CA LEU A 200 -19.40 -11.19 18.34
C LEU A 200 -20.44 -10.10 18.58
N LYS A 201 -20.17 -8.86 18.16
CA LYS A 201 -21.13 -7.75 18.25
C LYS A 201 -22.45 -8.08 17.56
N LYS A 202 -22.40 -8.57 16.31
CA LYS A 202 -23.60 -8.97 15.55
C LYS A 202 -24.38 -10.10 16.25
N LYS A 203 -23.68 -11.08 16.83
CA LYS A 203 -24.30 -12.18 17.58
C LYS A 203 -25.00 -11.69 18.85
N LEU A 204 -24.38 -10.75 19.57
CA LEU A 204 -24.97 -10.14 20.78
C LEU A 204 -26.20 -9.28 20.43
N GLU A 205 -26.13 -8.49 19.36
CA GLU A 205 -27.26 -7.69 18.84
C GLU A 205 -28.45 -8.56 18.42
N LYS A 206 -28.20 -9.78 17.90
CA LYS A 206 -29.27 -10.72 17.53
C LYS A 206 -29.87 -11.49 18.72
N LYS A 207 -29.06 -11.80 19.73
CA LYS A 207 -29.47 -12.66 20.88
C LYS A 207 -30.18 -11.88 21.99
N TYR A 208 -29.85 -10.60 22.15
CA TYR A 208 -30.37 -9.78 23.23
C TYR A 208 -31.18 -8.63 22.63
N ASN A 209 -32.40 -8.39 23.14
CA ASN A 209 -33.18 -7.24 22.75
C ASN A 209 -32.41 -5.95 23.09
N ASP A 210 -32.63 -4.86 22.36
CA ASP A 210 -31.76 -3.68 22.31
C ASP A 210 -31.49 -3.06 23.71
N LYS A 211 -32.47 -3.23 24.63
CA LYS A 211 -32.39 -2.84 26.06
C LYS A 211 -31.37 -3.67 26.86
N ALA A 212 -31.29 -4.98 26.61
CA ALA A 212 -30.33 -5.90 27.25
C ALA A 212 -28.91 -5.74 26.70
N VAL A 213 -28.74 -5.46 25.40
CA VAL A 213 -27.43 -5.11 24.81
C VAL A 213 -26.92 -3.78 25.36
N ARG A 214 -27.77 -2.75 25.47
CA ARG A 214 -27.41 -1.46 26.10
C ARG A 214 -27.05 -1.62 27.58
N SER A 215 -27.76 -2.48 28.32
CA SER A 215 -27.45 -2.81 29.72
C SER A 215 -26.12 -3.56 29.87
N LEU A 216 -25.87 -4.58 29.02
CA LEU A 216 -24.61 -5.32 29.00
C LEU A 216 -23.44 -4.45 28.56
N ASN A 217 -23.62 -3.56 27.58
CA ASN A 217 -22.60 -2.57 27.20
C ASN A 217 -22.33 -1.58 28.34
N LYS A 218 -23.36 -1.08 29.06
CA LYS A 218 -23.16 -0.27 30.26
C LYS A 218 -22.41 -1.05 31.35
N LYS A 219 -22.70 -2.34 31.55
CA LYS A 219 -22.05 -3.20 32.55
C LYS A 219 -20.60 -3.53 32.16
N TYR A 220 -20.33 -3.78 30.88
CA TYR A 220 -18.98 -3.98 30.33
C TYR A 220 -18.13 -2.71 30.38
N VAL A 221 -18.69 -1.55 30.02
CA VAL A 221 -18.01 -0.25 30.16
C VAL A 221 -17.76 0.08 31.63
N ARG A 222 -18.71 -0.19 32.54
CA ARG A 222 -18.50 -0.06 33.99
C ARG A 222 -17.44 -1.01 34.53
N ARG A 223 -17.40 -2.25 34.03
CA ARG A 223 -16.39 -3.26 34.43
C ARG A 223 -15.00 -2.88 33.93
N ILE A 224 -14.87 -2.44 32.68
CA ILE A 224 -13.64 -1.83 32.17
C ILE A 224 -13.25 -0.66 33.07
N LYS A 225 -14.16 0.27 33.39
CA LYS A 225 -13.89 1.41 34.31
C LYS A 225 -13.49 0.98 35.73
N ARG A 226 -14.01 -0.13 36.25
CA ARG A 226 -13.63 -0.69 37.56
C ARG A 226 -12.24 -1.34 37.49
N ASP A 227 -11.97 -2.07 36.41
CA ASP A 227 -10.66 -2.70 36.14
C ASP A 227 -9.59 -1.64 35.77
N ARG A 228 -9.98 -0.41 35.35
CA ARG A 228 -9.07 0.75 35.23
C ARG A 228 -8.46 1.18 36.55
N MET A 229 -9.04 0.83 37.70
CA MET A 229 -8.42 1.06 39.01
C MET A 229 -7.44 -0.06 39.40
N GLY A 230 -7.31 -1.12 38.60
CA GLY A 230 -6.62 -2.35 38.99
C GLY A 230 -5.32 -2.70 38.26
N THR A 231 -5.14 -2.39 36.97
CA THR A 231 -3.87 -2.75 36.28
C THR A 231 -3.58 -1.92 35.02
N ARG A 232 -2.27 -1.73 34.76
CA ARG A 232 -1.57 -0.94 33.72
C ARG A 232 -1.98 -1.15 32.23
N VAL A 233 -3.04 -1.91 31.94
CA VAL A 233 -3.57 -2.13 30.57
C VAL A 233 -4.53 -1.00 30.14
N SER A 234 -4.98 -0.15 31.08
CA SER A 234 -5.97 0.92 30.87
C SER A 234 -5.52 2.02 29.90
N ALA A 235 -4.27 2.50 29.99
CA ALA A 235 -3.85 3.72 29.29
C ALA A 235 -3.82 3.57 27.75
N CYS A 236 -3.48 2.38 27.26
CA CYS A 236 -3.40 2.09 25.82
C CYS A 236 -4.80 2.02 25.17
N LEU A 237 -5.79 1.50 25.90
CA LEU A 237 -7.18 1.41 25.40
C LEU A 237 -7.95 2.72 25.59
N GLU A 238 -7.62 3.54 26.58
CA GLU A 238 -8.19 4.89 26.74
C GLU A 238 -7.76 5.85 25.61
N SER A 239 -6.49 5.80 25.19
CA SER A 239 -6.00 6.58 24.04
C SER A 239 -6.80 6.27 22.77
N ILE A 240 -7.02 4.98 22.51
CA ILE A 240 -7.72 4.50 21.31
C ILE A 240 -9.23 4.83 21.37
N PHE A 241 -9.84 4.77 22.55
CA PHE A 241 -11.27 5.06 22.69
C PHE A 241 -11.57 6.56 22.64
N ASN A 242 -10.67 7.41 23.16
CA ASN A 242 -10.81 8.87 23.09
C ASN A 242 -10.55 9.41 21.67
N GLU A 243 -9.59 8.82 20.92
CA GLU A 243 -9.41 9.13 19.49
C GLU A 243 -10.67 8.79 18.66
N ILE A 244 -11.31 7.65 18.91
CA ILE A 244 -12.51 7.23 18.18
C ILE A 244 -13.72 8.12 18.51
N LYS A 245 -13.77 8.71 19.71
CA LYS A 245 -14.86 9.60 20.13
C LYS A 245 -14.71 11.01 19.54
N ASN A 246 -13.49 11.51 19.41
CA ASN A 246 -13.22 12.82 18.79
C ASN A 246 -13.36 12.82 17.26
N LEU A 247 -13.29 11.64 16.63
CA LEU A 247 -13.52 11.45 15.18
C LEU A 247 -15.01 11.29 14.79
N ARG A 248 -15.94 11.37 15.76
CA ARG A 248 -17.40 11.30 15.50
C ARG A 248 -18.14 12.61 15.78
N LEU A 249 -17.42 13.67 16.16
CA LEU A 249 -17.96 14.99 16.45
C LEU A 249 -17.24 16.11 15.65
N LYS A 250 -16.62 15.75 14.52
CA LYS A 250 -16.26 16.67 13.44
C LYS A 250 -16.74 16.08 12.12
#